data_AF-A0A1V6PLJ2-F1
#
_entry.id   AF-A0A1V6PLJ2-F1
#
_cell.length_a   1.000
_cell.length_b   1.000
_cell.length_c   1.000
_cell.angle_alpha   90.00
_cell.angle_beta   90.00
_cell.angle_gamma   90.00
#
_symmetry.space_group_name_H-M   'P 1'
#
loop_
_entity.id
_entity.type
_entity.pdbx_description
1 polymer ?
#
loop_
_entity_poly.entity_id
_entity_poly.type
_entity_poly.pdbx_seq_one_letter_code
_entity_poly.pdbx_strand_id
1 'polypeptide(L)'
;MADGLNQARAVRVAELINDYRTLLLHISQQQVEVSPQDLHEEGFVVLRECHNAAQRLASANYQPCPVNGQGNAETEKAELQRVIIDSSVRRFQAHKIYLRAAAARRWAMTRENILRGQRPAPAHAEALKSAHATLQQEMARITDQHVVADLRAADLRAGHWLDDDPSLDMIQRWIQGR
;
A
#
# COMPACT_ATOMS: atom_id res chain seq x y z
N MET A 1 -33.71 0.37 -11.47
CA MET A 1 -34.13 0.47 -10.05
C MET A 1 -32.94 -0.01 -9.26
N ALA A 2 -32.50 0.78 -8.26
CA ALA A 2 -31.31 0.41 -7.51
C ALA A 2 -31.52 -0.99 -6.92
N ASP A 3 -30.49 -1.82 -7.05
CA ASP A 3 -30.48 -3.23 -6.69
C ASP A 3 -30.63 -3.52 -5.18
N GLY A 4 -30.90 -2.49 -4.37
CA GLY A 4 -31.01 -2.59 -2.92
C GLY A 4 -29.68 -2.72 -2.19
N LEU A 5 -28.54 -2.67 -2.88
CA LEU A 5 -27.21 -2.93 -2.31
C LEU A 5 -26.44 -1.67 -1.91
N ASN A 6 -27.05 -0.48 -1.98
CA ASN A 6 -26.37 0.78 -1.62
C ASN A 6 -25.86 0.79 -0.17
N GLN A 7 -26.59 0.16 0.76
CA GLN A 7 -26.12 0.02 2.14
C GLN A 7 -24.85 -0.85 2.23
N ALA A 8 -24.79 -1.96 1.49
CA ALA A 8 -23.61 -2.81 1.43
C ALA A 8 -22.41 -2.07 0.81
N ARG A 9 -22.64 -1.29 -0.25
CA ARG A 9 -21.62 -0.43 -0.85
C ARG A 9 -21.09 0.63 0.12
N ALA A 10 -21.98 1.29 0.86
CA ALA A 10 -21.59 2.30 1.84
C ALA A 10 -20.70 1.70 2.96
N VAL A 11 -21.05 0.50 3.45
CA VAL A 11 -20.20 -0.24 4.38
C VAL A 11 -18.85 -0.58 3.75
N ARG A 12 -18.84 -1.08 2.52
CA ARG A 12 -17.59 -1.42 1.81
C ARG A 12 -16.67 -0.21 1.62
N VAL A 13 -17.23 0.95 1.31
CA VAL A 13 -16.47 2.21 1.25
C VAL A 13 -15.81 2.52 2.60
N ALA A 14 -16.54 2.39 3.71
CA ALA A 14 -16.01 2.65 5.04
C ALA A 14 -14.85 1.70 5.40
N GLU A 15 -14.99 0.41 5.09
CA GLU A 15 -13.94 -0.60 5.28
C GLU A 15 -12.66 -0.24 4.49
N LEU A 16 -12.80 0.06 3.20
CA LEU A 16 -11.65 0.42 2.34
C LEU A 16 -10.93 1.68 2.83
N ILE A 17 -11.68 2.70 3.25
CA ILE A 17 -11.09 3.95 3.78
C ILE A 17 -10.39 3.70 5.12
N ASN A 18 -10.98 2.88 6.00
CA ASN A 18 -10.38 2.52 7.27
C ASN A 18 -9.05 1.78 7.10
N ASP A 19 -9.03 0.79 6.21
CA ASP A 19 -7.82 0.03 5.89
C ASP A 19 -6.73 0.91 5.28
N TYR A 20 -7.10 1.79 4.35
CA TYR A 20 -6.18 2.75 3.77
C TYR A 20 -5.55 3.66 4.84
N ARG A 21 -6.34 4.21 5.77
CA ARG A 21 -5.82 5.03 6.88
C ARG A 21 -4.90 4.23 7.80
N THR A 22 -5.26 2.99 8.11
CA THR A 22 -4.46 2.09 8.94
C THR A 22 -3.11 1.80 8.29
N LEU A 23 -3.08 1.55 6.98
CA LEU A 23 -1.85 1.36 6.22
C LEU A 23 -0.95 2.60 6.25
N LEU A 24 -1.52 3.80 6.06
CA LEU A 24 -0.74 5.05 6.16
C LEU A 24 -0.12 5.25 7.54
N LEU A 25 -0.87 4.92 8.61
CA LEU A 25 -0.35 4.95 9.98
C LEU A 25 0.79 3.96 10.18
N HIS A 26 0.66 2.72 9.68
CA HIS A 26 1.73 1.74 9.81
C HIS A 26 2.97 2.12 9.01
N ILE A 27 2.81 2.75 7.83
CA ILE A 27 3.94 3.24 7.05
C ILE A 27 4.69 4.34 7.83
N SER A 28 3.99 5.28 8.45
CA SER A 28 4.65 6.36 9.21
C SER A 28 5.43 5.85 10.44
N GLN A 29 5.02 4.72 11.01
CA GLN A 29 5.70 4.05 12.12
C GLN A 29 6.95 3.26 11.71
N GLN A 30 7.25 3.15 10.41
CA GLN A 30 8.42 2.42 9.90
C GLN A 30 9.67 3.30 9.74
N GLN A 31 9.66 4.52 10.29
CA GLN A 31 10.83 5.40 10.32
C GLN A 31 11.98 4.76 11.10
N VAL A 32 13.20 4.94 10.58
CA VAL A 32 14.45 4.49 11.20
C VAL A 32 15.42 5.66 11.18
N GLU A 33 16.16 5.87 12.27
CA GLU A 33 17.23 6.86 12.31
C GLU A 33 18.41 6.38 11.45
N VAL A 34 18.85 7.20 10.49
CA VAL A 34 19.91 6.84 9.55
C VAL A 34 21.07 7.80 9.68
N SER A 35 22.27 7.26 9.90
CA SER A 35 23.50 8.04 9.86
C SER A 35 23.71 8.63 8.46
N PRO A 36 24.22 9.86 8.32
CA PRO A 36 24.52 10.46 7.02
C PRO A 36 25.40 9.58 6.12
N GLN A 37 26.26 8.77 6.73
CA GLN A 37 27.17 7.87 6.02
C GLN A 37 26.45 6.68 5.37
N ASP A 38 25.32 6.24 5.94
CA ASP A 38 24.58 5.07 5.47
C ASP A 38 23.40 5.43 4.55
N LEU A 39 23.14 6.71 4.30
CA LEU A 39 21.96 7.18 3.53
C LEU A 39 21.83 6.63 2.10
N HIS A 40 22.93 6.12 1.54
CA HIS A 40 23.01 5.56 0.20
C HIS A 40 22.77 4.04 0.17
N GLU A 41 22.76 3.39 1.33
CA GLU A 41 22.48 1.96 1.41
C GLU A 41 21.04 1.69 0.96
N GLU A 42 20.88 0.62 0.17
CA GLU A 42 19.65 0.39 -0.59
C GLU A 42 18.40 0.37 0.29
N GLY A 43 18.42 -0.34 1.42
CA GLY A 43 17.22 -0.43 2.27
C GLY A 43 16.79 0.92 2.83
N PHE A 44 17.73 1.83 3.12
CA PHE A 44 17.40 3.20 3.54
C PHE A 44 16.87 4.06 2.37
N VAL A 45 17.39 3.85 1.15
CA VAL A 45 16.82 4.45 -0.06
C VAL A 45 15.37 4.00 -0.25
N VAL A 46 15.10 2.70 -0.18
CA VAL A 46 13.74 2.12 -0.32
C VAL A 46 12.80 2.67 0.76
N LEU A 47 13.24 2.75 2.02
CA LEU A 47 12.43 3.34 3.09
C LEU A 47 12.04 4.78 2.75
N ARG A 48 13.01 5.62 2.36
CA ARG A 48 12.75 7.03 2.00
C ARG A 48 11.79 7.14 0.82
N GLU A 49 11.97 6.33 -0.21
CA GLU A 49 11.05 6.27 -1.36
C GLU A 49 9.63 5.91 -0.94
N CYS A 50 9.48 4.94 -0.02
CA CYS A 50 8.18 4.52 0.48
C CYS A 50 7.49 5.64 1.27
N HIS A 51 8.21 6.37 2.11
CA HIS A 51 7.65 7.51 2.84
C HIS A 51 7.21 8.62 1.88
N ASN A 52 8.04 8.97 0.89
CA ASN A 52 7.69 9.96 -0.13
C ASN A 52 6.49 9.51 -0.98
N ALA A 53 6.40 8.22 -1.31
CA ALA A 53 5.26 7.65 -2.02
C ALA A 53 3.98 7.71 -1.19
N ALA A 54 4.04 7.38 0.11
CA ALA A 54 2.91 7.47 1.02
C ALA A 54 2.43 8.91 1.21
N GLN A 55 3.34 9.87 1.33
CA GLN A 55 3.01 11.30 1.40
C GLN A 55 2.30 11.79 0.14
N ARG A 56 2.81 11.43 -1.05
CA ARG A 56 2.15 11.74 -2.33
C ARG A 56 0.77 11.10 -2.45
N LEU A 57 0.63 9.86 -1.99
CA LEU A 57 -0.66 9.16 -2.01
C LEU A 57 -1.67 9.81 -1.06
N ALA A 58 -1.23 10.22 0.13
CA ALA A 58 -2.05 10.91 1.12
C ALA A 58 -2.48 12.32 0.67
N SER A 59 -1.63 13.05 -0.06
CA SER A 59 -1.94 14.38 -0.58
C SER A 59 -2.71 14.37 -1.90
N ALA A 60 -2.87 13.22 -2.55
CA ALA A 60 -3.59 13.12 -3.81
C ALA A 60 -5.10 13.37 -3.62
N ASN A 61 -5.61 14.45 -4.21
CA ASN A 61 -7.03 14.81 -4.14
C ASN A 61 -7.93 13.73 -4.78
N TYR A 62 -9.14 13.59 -4.23
CA TYR A 62 -10.21 12.88 -4.93
C TYR A 62 -10.77 13.79 -6.02
N GLN A 63 -10.78 13.33 -7.27
CA GLN A 63 -11.34 14.06 -8.40
C GLN A 63 -12.62 13.35 -8.87
N PRO A 64 -13.78 13.68 -8.30
CA PRO A 64 -15.05 13.24 -8.85
C PRO A 64 -15.31 13.96 -10.18
N CYS A 65 -15.69 13.22 -11.22
CA CYS A 65 -16.45 13.81 -12.32
C CYS A 65 -17.91 13.84 -11.85
N PRO A 66 -18.60 14.99 -11.97
CA PRO A 66 -19.99 15.10 -11.54
C PRO A 66 -20.85 14.08 -12.28
N VAL A 67 -21.64 13.31 -11.52
CA VAL A 67 -22.69 12.47 -12.10
C VAL A 67 -23.87 13.41 -12.34
N ASN A 68 -24.17 13.69 -13.61
CA ASN A 68 -25.33 14.48 -13.97
C ASN A 68 -26.59 13.64 -13.73
N GLY A 69 -27.26 13.82 -12.60
CA GLY A 69 -28.48 13.10 -12.26
C GLY A 69 -29.19 13.70 -11.04
N GLN A 70 -30.52 13.75 -11.08
CA GLN A 70 -31.34 14.08 -9.90
C GLN A 70 -31.14 12.97 -8.86
N GLY A 71 -30.79 13.33 -7.62
CA GLY A 71 -30.43 12.44 -6.50
C GLY A 71 -31.41 11.29 -6.25
N ASN A 72 -31.33 10.26 -7.08
CA ASN A 72 -32.08 9.03 -7.01
C ASN A 72 -31.12 7.88 -6.68
N ALA A 73 -31.68 6.72 -6.32
CA ALA A 73 -30.88 5.60 -5.85
C ALA A 73 -29.88 5.04 -6.89
N GLU A 74 -30.08 5.31 -8.19
CA GLU A 74 -29.13 4.93 -9.25
C GLU A 74 -27.92 5.89 -9.30
N THR A 75 -28.15 7.19 -9.11
CA THR A 75 -27.07 8.17 -8.96
C THR A 75 -26.22 7.85 -7.74
N GLU A 76 -26.85 7.53 -6.60
CA GLU A 76 -26.14 7.11 -5.39
C GLU A 76 -25.32 5.83 -5.62
N LYS A 77 -25.91 4.82 -6.29
CA LYS A 77 -25.20 3.59 -6.65
C LYS A 77 -23.93 3.90 -7.46
N ALA A 78 -24.05 4.72 -8.50
CA ALA A 78 -22.92 5.07 -9.37
C ALA A 78 -21.82 5.83 -8.61
N GLU A 79 -22.20 6.74 -7.70
CA GLU A 79 -21.27 7.45 -6.83
C GLU A 79 -20.53 6.50 -5.89
N LEU A 80 -21.25 5.58 -5.23
CA LEU A 80 -20.66 4.61 -4.32
C LEU A 80 -19.71 3.65 -5.05
N GLN A 81 -20.09 3.12 -6.22
CA GLN A 81 -19.21 2.27 -7.02
C GLN A 81 -17.91 3.00 -7.41
N ARG A 82 -18.01 4.29 -7.75
CA ARG A 82 -16.83 5.10 -8.05
C ARG A 82 -15.93 5.30 -6.83
N VAL A 83 -16.51 5.54 -5.67
CA VAL A 83 -15.75 5.69 -4.42
C VAL A 83 -15.09 4.36 -4.02
N ILE A 84 -15.75 3.22 -4.25
CA ILE A 84 -15.17 1.88 -4.06
C ILE A 84 -13.93 1.71 -4.95
N ILE A 85 -14.01 2.06 -6.23
CA ILE A 85 -12.86 1.98 -7.15
C ILE A 85 -11.70 2.86 -6.64
N ASP A 86 -11.96 4.13 -6.35
CA ASP A 86 -10.90 5.04 -5.88
C ASP A 86 -10.27 4.59 -4.57
N SER A 87 -11.10 4.18 -3.61
CA SER A 87 -10.64 3.70 -2.29
C SER A 87 -9.87 2.39 -2.41
N SER A 88 -10.29 1.48 -3.28
CA SER A 88 -9.58 0.23 -3.57
C SER A 88 -8.21 0.49 -4.18
N VAL A 89 -8.11 1.43 -5.14
CA VAL A 89 -6.83 1.81 -5.75
C VAL A 89 -5.88 2.41 -4.71
N ARG A 90 -6.39 3.30 -3.84
CA ARG A 90 -5.58 3.90 -2.76
C ARG A 90 -5.10 2.85 -1.76
N ARG A 91 -5.99 1.95 -1.33
CA ARG A 91 -5.65 0.83 -0.43
C ARG A 91 -4.60 -0.08 -1.08
N PHE A 92 -4.75 -0.41 -2.37
CA PHE A 92 -3.78 -1.20 -3.12
C PHE A 92 -2.40 -0.54 -3.16
N GLN A 93 -2.33 0.75 -3.52
CA GLN A 93 -1.07 1.48 -3.56
C GLN A 93 -0.43 1.59 -2.17
N ALA A 94 -1.23 1.88 -1.13
CA ALA A 94 -0.76 1.94 0.25
C ALA A 94 -0.23 0.58 0.74
N HIS A 95 -0.92 -0.53 0.44
CA HIS A 95 -0.48 -1.86 0.85
C HIS A 95 0.84 -2.23 0.19
N LYS A 96 1.00 -1.93 -1.10
CA LYS A 96 2.28 -2.13 -1.81
C LYS A 96 3.43 -1.32 -1.19
N ILE A 97 3.17 -0.06 -0.84
CA ILE A 97 4.15 0.79 -0.13
C ILE A 97 4.48 0.18 1.24
N TYR A 98 3.47 -0.23 1.99
CA TYR A 98 3.64 -0.85 3.31
C TYR A 98 4.51 -2.11 3.26
N LEU A 99 4.26 -3.02 2.30
CA LEU A 99 5.08 -4.23 2.16
C LEU A 99 6.54 -3.90 1.85
N ARG A 100 6.78 -2.92 0.97
CA ARG A 100 8.14 -2.47 0.62
C ARG A 100 8.86 -1.87 1.83
N ALA A 101 8.19 -0.98 2.55
CA ALA A 101 8.76 -0.35 3.73
C ALA A 101 8.96 -1.35 4.88
N ALA A 102 8.08 -2.33 5.05
CA ALA A 102 8.24 -3.41 6.05
C ALA A 102 9.49 -4.26 5.78
N ALA A 103 9.72 -4.64 4.53
CA ALA A 103 10.90 -5.39 4.11
C ALA A 103 12.19 -4.58 4.29
N ALA A 104 12.18 -3.31 3.89
CA ALA A 104 13.32 -2.43 4.07
C ALA A 104 13.62 -2.14 5.56
N ARG A 105 12.59 -2.05 6.41
CA ARG A 105 12.75 -1.96 7.87
C ARG A 105 13.35 -3.24 8.46
N ARG A 106 12.88 -4.43 8.04
CA ARG A 106 13.49 -5.71 8.45
C ARG A 106 14.96 -5.78 8.07
N TRP A 107 15.31 -5.35 6.86
CA TRP A 107 16.69 -5.24 6.42
C TRP A 107 17.50 -4.29 7.33
N ALA A 108 16.97 -3.11 7.67
CA ALA A 108 17.65 -2.15 8.52
C ALA A 108 17.93 -2.72 9.92
N MET A 109 16.94 -3.38 10.53
CA MET A 109 17.11 -4.09 11.81
C MET A 109 18.13 -5.23 11.72
N THR A 110 18.13 -5.97 10.61
CA THR A 110 19.11 -7.05 10.37
C THR A 110 20.52 -6.48 10.26
N ARG A 111 20.70 -5.39 9.51
CA ARG A 111 21.97 -4.66 9.40
C ARG A 111 22.46 -4.18 10.77
N GLU A 112 21.59 -3.57 11.56
CA GLU A 112 21.93 -3.11 12.91
C GLU A 112 22.41 -4.27 13.80
N ASN A 113 21.73 -5.41 13.75
CA ASN A 113 22.12 -6.62 14.49
C ASN A 113 23.46 -7.22 14.04
N ILE A 114 23.80 -7.12 12.75
CA ILE A 114 25.10 -7.55 12.20
C ILE A 114 26.20 -6.61 12.70
N LEU A 115 25.96 -5.31 12.64
CA LEU A 115 26.96 -4.30 12.96
C LEU A 115 27.14 -4.08 14.47
N ARG A 116 26.09 -4.26 15.28
CA ARG A 116 26.09 -4.03 16.73
C ARG A 116 26.70 -2.67 17.13
N GLY A 117 26.37 -1.63 16.38
CA GLY A 117 26.90 -0.27 16.55
C GLY A 117 28.33 -0.04 16.02
N GLN A 118 28.98 -1.06 15.45
CA GLN A 118 30.28 -0.92 14.80
C GLN A 118 30.13 -0.47 13.34
N ARG A 119 31.22 0.05 12.76
CA ARG A 119 31.26 0.33 11.32
C ARG A 119 31.35 -0.95 10.50
N PRO A 120 30.84 -0.97 9.26
CA PRO A 120 31.08 -2.05 8.32
C PRO A 120 32.58 -2.35 8.20
N ALA A 121 32.93 -3.63 8.31
CA ALA A 121 34.30 -4.13 8.25
C ALA A 121 34.33 -5.44 7.46
N PRO A 122 35.48 -5.93 6.98
CA PRO A 122 35.57 -7.17 6.21
C PRO A 122 34.92 -8.38 6.88
N ALA A 123 34.96 -8.45 8.23
CA ALA A 123 34.31 -9.49 9.00
C ALA A 123 32.77 -9.51 8.87
N HIS A 124 32.16 -8.36 8.55
CA HIS A 124 30.71 -8.22 8.37
C HIS A 124 30.25 -8.43 6.92
N ALA A 125 31.18 -8.48 5.96
CA ALA A 125 30.87 -8.36 4.53
C ALA A 125 29.90 -9.44 4.02
N GLU A 126 30.13 -10.71 4.37
CA GLU A 126 29.28 -11.82 3.95
C GLU A 126 27.86 -11.70 4.53
N ALA A 127 27.75 -11.40 5.83
CA ALA A 127 26.46 -11.24 6.50
C ALA A 127 25.65 -10.06 5.92
N LEU A 128 26.31 -8.93 5.65
CA LEU A 128 25.66 -7.77 5.02
C LEU A 128 25.21 -8.07 3.59
N LYS A 129 26.03 -8.79 2.82
CA LYS A 129 25.68 -9.26 1.47
C LYS A 129 24.46 -10.18 1.49
N SER A 130 24.40 -11.11 2.44
CA SER A 130 23.25 -11.99 2.63
C SER A 130 21.97 -11.22 3.00
N ALA A 131 22.08 -10.24 3.89
CA ALA A 131 20.95 -9.37 4.25
C ALA A 131 20.43 -8.59 3.03
N HIS A 132 21.33 -8.04 2.21
CA HIS A 132 20.97 -7.37 0.95
C HIS A 132 20.30 -8.31 -0.05
N ALA A 133 20.84 -9.53 -0.25
CA ALA A 133 20.22 -10.52 -1.11
C ALA A 133 18.80 -10.90 -0.64
N THR A 134 18.58 -10.97 0.68
CA THR A 134 17.26 -11.22 1.26
C THR A 134 16.29 -10.07 0.97
N LEU A 135 16.72 -8.80 1.11
CA LEU A 135 15.92 -7.63 0.75
C LEU A 135 15.49 -7.69 -0.72
N GLN A 136 16.42 -7.98 -1.63
CA GLN A 136 16.13 -8.11 -3.07
C GLN A 136 15.09 -9.18 -3.36
N GLN A 137 15.21 -10.36 -2.72
CA GLN A 137 14.25 -11.44 -2.87
C GLN A 137 12.87 -11.06 -2.34
N GLU A 138 12.79 -10.36 -1.21
CA GLU A 138 11.53 -9.83 -0.70
C GLU A 138 10.92 -8.80 -1.66
N MET A 139 11.72 -7.86 -2.17
CA MET A 139 11.26 -6.86 -3.14
C MET A 139 10.70 -7.50 -4.41
N ALA A 140 11.39 -8.52 -4.94
CA ALA A 140 10.97 -9.23 -6.14
C ALA A 140 9.63 -9.97 -5.98
N ARG A 141 9.26 -10.36 -4.75
CA ARG A 141 7.97 -11.01 -4.44
C ARG A 141 6.80 -10.03 -4.37
N ILE A 142 7.06 -8.74 -4.16
CA ILE A 142 6.01 -7.70 -4.04
C ILE A 142 5.56 -7.27 -5.44
N THR A 143 4.78 -8.15 -6.07
CA THR A 143 4.14 -7.91 -7.37
C THR A 143 2.71 -7.39 -7.19
N ASP A 144 2.15 -6.76 -8.22
CA ASP A 144 0.75 -6.29 -8.19
C ASP A 144 -0.22 -7.45 -7.96
N GLN A 145 0.05 -8.61 -8.57
CA GLN A 145 -0.75 -9.82 -8.39
C GLN A 145 -0.70 -10.32 -6.94
N HIS A 146 0.48 -10.30 -6.32
CA HIS A 146 0.64 -10.69 -4.92
C HIS A 146 -0.15 -9.75 -3.99
N VAL A 147 -0.05 -8.45 -4.21
CA VAL A 147 -0.75 -7.42 -3.40
C VAL A 147 -2.26 -7.57 -3.51
N VAL A 148 -2.83 -7.73 -4.72
CA VAL A 148 -4.28 -7.94 -4.89
C VAL A 148 -4.72 -9.25 -4.26
N ALA A 149 -3.97 -10.34 -4.46
CA ALA A 149 -4.30 -11.63 -3.88
C ALA A 149 -4.32 -11.59 -2.34
N ASP A 150 -3.35 -10.92 -1.72
CA ASP A 150 -3.28 -10.78 -0.27
C ASP A 150 -4.45 -9.95 0.29
N LEU A 151 -4.75 -8.80 -0.33
CA LEU A 151 -5.89 -7.96 0.06
C LEU A 151 -7.23 -8.70 -0.10
N ARG A 152 -7.45 -9.38 -1.24
CA ARG A 152 -8.66 -10.17 -1.47
C ARG A 152 -8.79 -11.32 -0.47
N ALA A 153 -7.70 -12.01 -0.16
CA ALA A 153 -7.72 -13.07 0.84
C ALA A 153 -8.04 -12.51 2.24
N ALA A 154 -7.54 -11.32 2.60
CA ALA A 154 -7.88 -10.65 3.85
C ALA A 154 -9.37 -10.28 3.91
N ASP A 155 -9.90 -9.71 2.83
CA ASP A 155 -11.31 -9.33 2.74
C ASP A 155 -12.26 -10.53 2.84
N LEU A 156 -11.93 -11.63 2.18
CA LEU A 156 -12.69 -12.88 2.27
C LEU A 156 -12.68 -13.46 3.69
N ARG A 157 -11.53 -13.43 4.38
CA ARG A 157 -11.44 -13.88 5.78
C ARG A 157 -12.25 -12.99 6.72
N ALA A 158 -12.35 -11.70 6.43
CA ALA A 158 -13.13 -10.74 7.21
C ALA A 158 -14.64 -10.79 6.91
N GLY A 159 -15.06 -11.50 5.86
CA GLY A 159 -16.47 -11.61 5.46
C GLY A 159 -17.03 -10.33 4.82
N HIS A 160 -16.18 -9.50 4.23
CA HIS A 160 -16.60 -8.28 3.55
C HIS A 160 -17.41 -8.58 2.29
N TRP A 161 -18.27 -7.63 1.90
CA TRP A 161 -19.00 -7.69 0.63
C TRP A 161 -18.14 -7.13 -0.51
N LEU A 162 -17.97 -7.89 -1.60
CA LEU A 162 -16.92 -7.64 -2.60
C LEU A 162 -17.40 -7.55 -4.04
N ASP A 163 -18.71 -7.57 -4.29
CA ASP A 163 -19.26 -7.72 -5.66
C ASP A 163 -18.85 -6.57 -6.59
N ASP A 164 -18.68 -5.36 -6.05
CA ASP A 164 -18.29 -4.15 -6.80
C ASP A 164 -16.80 -3.80 -6.67
N ASP A 165 -16.00 -4.62 -6.00
CA ASP A 165 -14.57 -4.36 -5.89
C ASP A 165 -13.86 -4.54 -7.25
N PRO A 166 -12.96 -3.62 -7.63
CA PRO A 166 -12.32 -3.66 -8.95
C PRO A 166 -11.39 -4.86 -9.13
N SER A 167 -11.21 -5.27 -10.38
CA SER A 167 -10.14 -6.19 -10.78
C SER A 167 -8.77 -5.50 -10.79
N LEU A 168 -7.69 -6.28 -10.82
CA LEU A 168 -6.34 -5.74 -10.95
C LEU A 168 -6.19 -4.86 -12.20
N ASP A 169 -6.72 -5.31 -13.35
CA ASP A 169 -6.65 -4.55 -14.61
C ASP A 169 -7.35 -3.19 -14.50
N MET A 170 -8.45 -3.12 -13.74
CA MET A 170 -9.17 -1.87 -13.52
C MET A 170 -8.38 -0.94 -12.59
N ILE A 171 -7.76 -1.49 -11.54
CA ILE A 171 -6.88 -0.75 -10.64
C ILE A 171 -5.70 -0.15 -11.43
N GLN A 172 -5.04 -0.95 -12.26
CA GLN A 172 -3.89 -0.49 -13.06
C GLN A 172 -4.27 0.59 -14.07
N ARG A 173 -5.40 0.43 -14.77
CA ARG A 173 -5.92 1.46 -15.68
C ARG A 173 -6.25 2.77 -14.94
N TRP A 174 -6.82 2.69 -13.75
CA TRP A 174 -7.12 3.88 -12.94
C TRP A 174 -5.85 4.62 -12.50
N ILE A 175 -4.79 3.88 -12.18
CA ILE A 175 -3.49 4.46 -11.82
C ILE A 175 -2.84 5.16 -13.04
N GLN A 176 -2.93 4.56 -14.22
CA GLN A 176 -2.34 5.10 -15.47
C GLN A 176 -3.11 6.31 -16.02
N GLY A 177 -4.43 6.36 -15.79
CA GLY A 177 -5.28 7.46 -16.25
C GLY A 177 -5.27 8.71 -15.37
N ARG A 178 -4.43 8.74 -14.33
CA ARG A 178 -4.30 9.85 -13.37
C ARG A 178 -3.04 10.68 -13.62
#